data_AF-A0A8E2DIZ8-F1
#
_entry.id   AF-A0A8E2DIZ8-F1
#
_cell.length_a   1.000
_cell.length_b   1.000
_cell.length_c   1.000
_cell.angle_alpha   90.00
_cell.angle_beta   90.00
_cell.angle_gamma   90.00
#
_symmetry.space_group_name_H-M   'P 1'
#
loop_
_entity.id
_entity.type
_entity.pdbx_description
1 polymer ?
#
loop_
_entity_poly.entity_id
_entity_poly.type
_entity_poly.pdbx_seq_one_letter_code
_entity_poly.pdbx_strand_id
1 'polypeptide(L)'
;PPLTQDMFNSAYRNWCTRNNFTPDPSQLNRDGRQIDLYVLHQEVMNMGTYGRIANNDDAWAILGGKLGFVQFPASSESEPTRSGPGMAAHLHHAYKESLHGFDAAYITSIL
;
A
#
# COMPACT_ATOMS: atom_id res chain seq x y z
N PRO A 1 -14.76 0.01 0.13
CA PRO A 1 -14.34 1.00 -0.90
C PRO A 1 -13.07 1.71 -0.41
N PRO A 2 -12.23 2.30 -1.28
CA PRO A 2 -11.11 3.11 -0.80
C PRO A 2 -11.61 4.40 -0.12
N LEU A 3 -10.91 4.84 0.92
CA LEU A 3 -11.16 6.13 1.55
C LEU A 3 -10.71 7.29 0.63
N THR A 4 -11.32 8.46 0.80
CA THR A 4 -10.75 9.71 0.27
C THR A 4 -9.52 10.10 1.09
N GLN A 5 -8.66 10.95 0.53
CA GLN A 5 -7.40 11.33 1.19
C GLN A 5 -7.61 11.95 2.58
N ASP A 6 -8.57 12.87 2.70
CA ASP A 6 -8.87 13.54 3.97
C ASP A 6 -9.42 12.55 5.01
N MET A 7 -10.31 11.64 4.58
CA MET A 7 -10.84 10.60 5.46
C MET A 7 -9.75 9.63 5.90
N PHE A 8 -8.89 9.20 4.97
CA PHE A 8 -7.76 8.33 5.27
C PHE A 8 -6.81 8.98 6.27
N ASN A 9 -6.35 10.20 6.02
CA ASN A 9 -5.40 10.90 6.89
C ASN A 9 -5.95 11.04 8.33
N SER A 10 -7.23 11.43 8.45
CA SER A 10 -7.89 11.55 9.75
C SER A 10 -8.07 10.20 10.43
N ALA A 11 -8.62 9.20 9.72
CA ALA A 11 -8.89 7.88 10.27
C ALA A 11 -7.61 7.13 10.66
N TYR A 12 -6.60 7.17 9.80
CA TYR A 12 -5.31 6.52 10.03
C TYR A 12 -4.58 7.13 11.23
N ARG A 13 -4.51 8.47 11.31
CA ARG A 13 -3.91 9.15 12.48
C ARG A 13 -4.64 8.80 13.78
N ASN A 14 -5.97 8.77 13.75
CA ASN A 14 -6.78 8.40 14.92
C ASN A 14 -6.55 6.93 15.31
N TRP A 15 -6.47 6.03 14.34
CA TRP A 15 -6.18 4.63 14.57
C TRP A 15 -4.78 4.43 15.16
N CYS A 16 -3.76 5.12 14.64
CA CYS A 16 -2.40 5.09 15.19
C CYS A 16 -2.39 5.52 16.67
N THR A 17 -3.05 6.64 16.97
CA THR A 17 -3.15 7.16 18.35
C THR A 17 -3.85 6.17 19.29
N ARG A 18 -4.99 5.60 18.88
CA ARG A 18 -5.76 4.66 19.72
C ARG A 18 -5.03 3.35 19.98
N ASN A 19 -4.26 2.87 19.01
CA ASN A 19 -3.52 1.61 19.12
C ASN A 19 -2.09 1.79 19.65
N ASN A 20 -1.72 3.01 20.08
CA ASN A 20 -0.35 3.36 20.45
C ASN A 20 0.67 2.92 19.38
N PHE A 21 0.29 3.05 18.12
CA PHE A 21 1.04 2.58 16.97
C PHE A 21 1.77 3.76 16.31
N THR A 22 3.04 3.57 16.00
CA THR A 22 3.87 4.52 15.26
C THR A 22 4.49 3.79 14.07
N PRO A 23 4.18 4.18 12.82
CA PRO A 23 4.81 3.57 11.65
C PRO A 23 6.32 3.80 11.66
N ASP A 24 7.11 2.76 11.38
CA ASP A 24 8.57 2.89 11.27
C ASP A 24 8.94 3.64 9.97
N PRO A 25 9.52 4.85 10.05
CA PRO A 25 9.88 5.62 8.87
C PRO A 25 10.92 4.94 7.98
N SER A 26 11.77 4.05 8.55
CA SER A 26 12.78 3.33 7.79
C SER A 26 12.17 2.25 6.88
N GLN A 27 11.02 1.69 7.27
CA GLN A 27 10.26 0.73 6.46
C GLN A 27 9.41 1.42 5.40
N LEU A 28 9.13 2.72 5.57
CA LEU A 28 8.35 3.52 4.63
C LEU A 28 9.23 4.35 3.69
N ASN A 29 10.53 4.16 3.72
CA ASN A 29 11.47 4.83 2.84
C ASN A 29 12.29 3.82 2.05
N ARG A 30 12.35 4.01 0.73
CA ARG A 30 13.20 3.24 -0.15
C ARG A 30 13.97 4.19 -1.07
N ASP A 31 15.30 4.10 -1.04
CA ASP A 31 16.20 4.88 -1.89
C ASP A 31 15.96 6.40 -1.81
N GLY A 32 15.62 6.89 -0.61
CA GLY A 32 15.35 8.32 -0.36
C GLY A 32 13.93 8.76 -0.72
N ARG A 33 13.08 7.85 -1.20
CA ARG A 33 11.68 8.12 -1.53
C ARG A 33 10.75 7.50 -0.50
N GLN A 34 9.81 8.31 -0.03
CA GLN A 34 8.78 7.86 0.89
C GLN A 34 7.66 7.12 0.16
N ILE A 35 7.19 6.02 0.74
CA ILE A 35 6.00 5.29 0.32
C ILE A 35 4.78 6.11 0.74
N ASP A 36 3.95 6.49 -0.24
CA ASP A 36 2.68 7.14 0.02
C ASP A 36 1.66 6.11 0.53
N LEU A 37 1.38 6.14 1.83
CA LEU A 37 0.46 5.22 2.48
C LEU A 37 -0.99 5.38 2.01
N TYR A 38 -1.41 6.58 1.62
CA TYR A 38 -2.75 6.81 1.10
C TYR A 38 -2.92 6.14 -0.26
N VAL A 39 -1.98 6.38 -1.18
CA VAL A 39 -1.99 5.74 -2.50
C VAL A 39 -1.90 4.23 -2.35
N LEU A 40 -1.05 3.74 -1.44
CA LEU A 40 -0.93 2.31 -1.17
C LEU A 40 -2.25 1.70 -0.68
N HIS A 41 -2.92 2.33 0.29
CA HIS A 41 -4.26 1.93 0.74
C HIS A 41 -5.26 1.88 -0.43
N GLN A 42 -5.35 2.95 -1.22
CA GLN A 42 -6.31 3.01 -2.33
C GLN A 42 -6.11 1.88 -3.33
N GLU A 43 -4.86 1.66 -3.73
CA GLU A 43 -4.53 0.67 -4.74
C GLU A 43 -4.76 -0.76 -4.24
N VAL A 44 -4.43 -1.05 -2.98
CA VAL A 44 -4.75 -2.35 -2.35
C VAL A 44 -6.26 -2.58 -2.29
N MET A 45 -7.04 -1.57 -1.91
CA MET A 45 -8.51 -1.66 -1.91
C MET A 45 -9.07 -1.90 -3.32
N ASN A 46 -8.55 -1.22 -4.33
CA ASN A 46 -8.95 -1.37 -5.74
C ASN A 46 -8.61 -2.76 -6.31
N MET A 47 -7.51 -3.37 -5.85
CA MET A 47 -7.12 -4.72 -6.27
C MET A 47 -7.87 -5.84 -5.53
N GLY A 48 -8.79 -5.49 -4.63
CA GLY A 48 -9.63 -6.46 -3.90
C GLY A 48 -9.11 -6.79 -2.50
N THR A 49 -8.45 -5.83 -1.84
CA THR A 49 -7.93 -5.90 -0.47
C THR A 49 -6.74 -6.84 -0.28
N TYR A 50 -6.10 -6.75 0.88
CA TYR A 50 -4.94 -7.58 1.23
C TYR A 50 -5.18 -9.08 1.07
N GLY A 51 -6.36 -9.59 1.42
CA GLY A 51 -6.67 -11.02 1.32
C GLY A 51 -6.52 -11.59 -0.10
N ARG A 52 -6.75 -10.78 -1.13
CA ARG A 52 -6.63 -11.19 -2.54
C ARG A 52 -5.21 -11.07 -3.09
N ILE A 53 -4.43 -10.10 -2.60
CA ILE A 53 -3.11 -9.77 -3.16
C ILE A 53 -1.94 -10.25 -2.30
N ALA A 54 -2.17 -10.71 -1.06
CA ALA A 54 -1.11 -11.03 -0.10
C ALA A 54 -0.04 -11.98 -0.65
N ASN A 55 -0.43 -12.99 -1.43
CA ASN A 55 0.49 -13.97 -2.02
C ASN A 55 0.65 -13.78 -3.55
N ASN A 56 0.39 -12.58 -4.06
CA ASN A 56 0.49 -12.26 -5.48
C ASN A 56 1.62 -11.24 -5.72
N ASP A 57 2.81 -11.76 -6.00
CA ASP A 57 4.01 -10.94 -6.24
C ASP A 57 3.83 -9.97 -7.42
N ASP A 58 3.08 -10.36 -8.46
CA ASP A 58 2.81 -9.48 -9.60
C ASP A 58 1.93 -8.29 -9.19
N ALA A 59 0.97 -8.49 -8.29
CA ALA A 59 0.16 -7.40 -7.75
C ALA A 59 1.03 -6.38 -7.00
N TRP A 60 1.95 -6.84 -6.14
CA TRP A 60 2.90 -5.95 -5.45
C TRP A 60 3.87 -5.25 -6.41
N ALA A 61 4.29 -5.92 -7.48
CA ALA A 61 5.11 -5.32 -8.53
C ALA A 61 4.37 -4.18 -9.23
N ILE A 62 3.10 -4.40 -9.61
CA ILE A 62 2.22 -3.39 -10.22
C ILE A 62 1.99 -2.23 -9.25
N LEU A 63 1.73 -2.50 -7.97
CA LEU A 63 1.59 -1.48 -6.94
C LEU A 63 2.84 -0.59 -6.89
N GLY A 64 4.04 -1.18 -6.85
CA GLY A 64 5.27 -0.39 -6.88
C GLY A 64 5.42 0.46 -8.13
N GLY A 65 4.98 -0.03 -9.29
CA GLY A 65 4.90 0.76 -10.52
C GLY A 65 3.97 1.97 -10.37
N LYS A 66 2.77 1.78 -9.82
CA LYS A 66 1.79 2.85 -9.56
C LYS A 66 2.25 3.87 -8.52
N LEU A 67 2.98 3.42 -7.50
CA LEU A 67 3.63 4.30 -6.53
C LEU A 67 4.87 5.00 -7.11
N GLY A 68 5.20 4.76 -8.38
CA GLY A 68 6.25 5.41 -9.15
C GLY A 68 7.65 4.81 -8.95
N PHE A 69 7.78 3.66 -8.29
CA PHE A 69 9.00 2.86 -8.22
C PHE A 69 9.15 1.99 -9.47
N VAL A 70 9.02 2.61 -10.65
CA VAL A 70 9.03 1.92 -11.94
C VAL A 70 10.43 1.42 -12.25
N GLN A 71 10.56 0.11 -12.47
CA GLN A 71 11.77 -0.51 -13.00
C GLN A 71 11.50 -1.14 -14.37
N PHE A 72 10.27 -1.62 -14.58
CA PHE A 72 9.80 -2.15 -15.84
C PHE A 72 8.65 -1.25 -16.34
N PRO A 73 8.92 -0.37 -17.31
CA PRO A 73 7.89 0.44 -17.95
C PRO A 73 6.82 -0.42 -18.61
N ALA A 74 5.63 0.14 -18.81
CA ALA A 74 4.57 -0.51 -19.58
C ALA A 74 5.02 -0.69 -21.03
N SER A 75 4.88 -1.91 -21.56
CA SER A 75 5.25 -2.21 -22.96
C SER A 75 4.16 -1.80 -23.96
N SER A 76 2.92 -1.61 -23.49
CA SER A 76 1.75 -1.20 -24.27
C SER A 76 0.71 -0.52 -23.38
N GLU A 77 -0.31 0.12 -23.97
CA GLU A 77 -1.40 0.76 -23.21
C GLU A 77 -2.18 -0.19 -22.30
N SER A 78 -2.15 -1.49 -22.60
CA SER A 78 -2.85 -2.52 -21.80
C SER A 78 -2.00 -3.13 -20.68
N GLU A 79 -0.68 -2.92 -20.69
CA GLU A 79 0.22 -3.48 -19.68
C GLU A 79 0.51 -2.46 -18.57
N PRO A 80 0.44 -2.85 -17.29
CA PRO A 80 0.79 -1.95 -16.20
C PRO A 80 2.31 -1.77 -16.12
N THR A 81 2.73 -0.60 -15.62
CA THR A 81 4.11 -0.43 -15.14
C THR A 81 4.34 -1.30 -13.92
N ARG A 82 5.57 -1.78 -13.74
CA ARG A 82 5.95 -2.63 -12.61
C ARG A 82 7.24 -2.15 -11.97
N SER A 83 7.34 -2.41 -10.68
CA SER A 83 8.58 -2.32 -9.92
C SER A 83 9.38 -3.63 -10.00
N GLY A 84 10.61 -3.61 -9.50
CA GLY A 84 11.43 -4.82 -9.35
C GLY A 84 10.98 -5.72 -8.19
N PRO A 85 11.38 -7.01 -8.19
CA PRO A 85 11.02 -7.96 -7.14
C PRO A 85 11.38 -7.50 -5.72
N GLY A 86 12.53 -6.85 -5.55
CA GLY A 86 12.96 -6.32 -4.26
C GLY A 86 12.06 -5.19 -3.73
N MET A 87 11.57 -4.32 -4.62
CA MET A 87 10.62 -3.27 -4.25
C MET A 87 9.24 -3.85 -3.96
N ALA A 88 8.78 -4.83 -4.74
CA ALA A 88 7.52 -5.52 -4.51
C ALA A 88 7.48 -6.19 -3.13
N ALA A 89 8.53 -6.95 -2.79
CA ALA A 89 8.67 -7.59 -1.48
C ALA A 89 8.73 -6.55 -0.34
N HIS A 90 9.43 -5.43 -0.55
CA HIS A 90 9.48 -4.35 0.43
C HIS A 90 8.10 -3.69 0.62
N LEU A 91 7.35 -3.42 -0.45
CA LEU A 91 5.99 -2.87 -0.34
C LEU A 91 5.04 -3.81 0.40
N HIS A 92 5.14 -5.11 0.11
CA HIS A 92 4.34 -6.11 0.82
C HIS A 92 4.63 -6.06 2.32
N HIS A 93 5.90 -6.06 2.70
CA HIS A 93 6.31 -5.95 4.09
C HIS A 93 5.87 -4.62 4.73
N ALA A 94 6.16 -3.49 4.08
CA ALA A 94 5.80 -2.16 4.54
C ALA A 94 4.28 -2.02 4.75
N TYR A 95 3.47 -2.51 3.81
CA TYR A 95 2.01 -2.54 3.96
C TYR A 95 1.59 -3.35 5.19
N LYS A 96 2.18 -4.54 5.38
CA LYS A 96 1.86 -5.43 6.50
C LYS A 96 2.14 -4.77 7.85
N GLU A 97 3.27 -4.08 7.96
CA GLU A 97 3.69 -3.44 9.21
C GLU A 97 2.96 -2.10 9.48
N SER A 98 2.55 -1.37 8.43
CA SER A 98 2.03 0.00 8.58
C SER A 98 0.52 0.17 8.34
N LEU A 99 -0.08 -0.61 7.44
CA LEU A 99 -1.46 -0.38 6.98
C LEU A 99 -2.40 -1.56 7.23
N HIS A 100 -1.90 -2.79 7.20
CA HIS A 100 -2.76 -3.97 7.22
C HIS A 100 -3.72 -4.00 8.42
N GLY A 101 -3.24 -3.66 9.63
CA GLY A 101 -4.09 -3.61 10.83
C GLY A 101 -5.19 -2.54 10.75
N PHE A 102 -4.87 -1.36 10.20
CA PHE A 102 -5.82 -0.29 9.97
C PHE A 102 -6.88 -0.71 8.94
N ASP A 103 -6.44 -1.22 7.79
CA ASP A 103 -7.31 -1.62 6.69
C ASP A 103 -8.24 -2.77 7.10
N ALA A 104 -7.74 -3.74 7.88
CA ALA A 104 -8.55 -4.80 8.45
C ALA A 104 -9.66 -4.24 9.37
N ALA A 105 -9.31 -3.35 10.29
CA ALA A 105 -10.29 -2.72 11.18
C ALA A 105 -11.32 -1.88 10.41
N TYR A 106 -10.88 -1.15 9.39
CA TYR A 106 -11.75 -0.39 8.50
C TYR A 106 -12.74 -1.29 7.74
N ILE A 107 -12.24 -2.37 7.12
CA ILE A 107 -13.08 -3.34 6.40
C ILE A 107 -14.12 -3.96 7.33
N THR A 108 -13.72 -4.39 8.53
CA THR A 108 -14.65 -4.94 9.53
C THR A 108 -15.67 -3.91 10.03
N SER A 109 -15.38 -2.61 9.99
CA SER A 109 -16.33 -1.58 10.40
C SER A 109 -17.38 -1.23 9.34
N ILE A 110 -17.16 -1.65 8.09
CA ILE A 110 -18.09 -1.43 6.96
C ILE A 110 -18.97 -2.66 6.70
N LEU A 111 -18.40 -3.85 6.88
CA LEU A 111 -19.11 -5.13 6.76
C LEU A 111 -19.96 -5.41 8.00
#